data_AF-A0A024HN30-F1
#
_entry.id   AF-A0A024HN30-F1
#
_cell.length_a   1.000
_cell.length_b   1.000
_cell.length_c   1.000
_cell.angle_alpha   90.00
_cell.angle_beta   90.00
_cell.angle_gamma   90.00
#
_symmetry.space_group_name_H-M   'P 1'
#
loop_
_entity.id
_entity.type
_entity.pdbx_description
1 polymer ?
#
loop_
_entity_poly.entity_id
_entity_poly.type
_entity_poly.pdbx_seq_one_letter_code
_entity_poly.pdbx_strand_id
1 'polypeptide(L)'
;MRKPPLVADAELDRLETWAKYTSGLCSDCNATCCTMPAEVRIGDLIRLGVVDEFERDEPAKNIAKRLTKEGLIDRFNQKSGIFTLARSSRGDCVYLDPKTRLCTVYAKRPDTCRNHPQVGPRPGYCAYRKKRP
;
A
#
# COMPACT_ATOMS: atom_id res chain seq x y z
N MET A 1 -10.94 -0.05 -33.77
CA MET A 1 -10.57 -0.05 -32.33
C MET A 1 -9.57 -1.18 -32.08
N ARG A 2 -8.35 -0.89 -31.61
CA ARG A 2 -7.39 -1.95 -31.24
C ARG A 2 -7.86 -2.60 -29.94
N LYS A 3 -8.01 -3.93 -29.95
CA LYS A 3 -8.27 -4.71 -28.73
C LYS A 3 -7.14 -4.42 -27.74
N PRO A 4 -7.41 -4.04 -26.48
CA PRO A 4 -6.37 -3.92 -25.48
C PRO A 4 -5.62 -5.26 -25.39
N PRO A 5 -4.29 -5.25 -25.29
CA PRO A 5 -3.54 -6.48 -25.06
C PRO A 5 -4.06 -7.16 -23.78
N LEU A 6 -4.26 -8.47 -23.84
CA LEU A 6 -4.64 -9.26 -22.67
C LEU A 6 -3.45 -9.26 -21.70
N VAL A 7 -3.60 -8.61 -20.55
CA VAL A 7 -2.62 -8.64 -19.45
C VAL A 7 -3.00 -9.79 -18.54
N ALA A 8 -2.08 -10.75 -18.36
CA ALA A 8 -2.28 -11.87 -17.44
C ALA A 8 -2.30 -11.39 -15.98
N ASP A 9 -3.07 -12.09 -15.13
CA ASP A 9 -3.08 -11.85 -13.69
C ASP A 9 -1.71 -12.22 -13.09
N ALA A 10 -1.12 -11.32 -12.30
CA ALA A 10 0.15 -11.56 -11.64
C ALA A 10 0.00 -12.56 -10.48
N GLU A 11 1.02 -13.37 -10.25
CA GLU A 11 1.23 -14.09 -9.00
C GLU A 11 2.09 -13.22 -8.08
N LEU A 12 1.58 -12.88 -6.89
CA LEU A 12 2.15 -11.82 -6.05
C LEU A 12 3.61 -12.13 -5.67
N ASP A 13 3.88 -13.38 -5.35
CA ASP A 13 5.19 -13.88 -4.92
C ASP A 13 6.14 -14.23 -6.10
N ARG A 14 5.65 -14.19 -7.35
CA ARG A 14 6.45 -14.43 -8.56
C ARG A 14 6.61 -13.13 -9.34
N LEU A 15 7.65 -12.37 -8.98
CA LEU A 15 7.89 -11.02 -9.53
C LEU A 15 7.94 -11.01 -11.06
N GLU A 16 8.45 -12.05 -11.71
CA GLU A 16 8.52 -12.21 -13.16
C GLU A 16 7.16 -12.16 -13.85
N THR A 17 6.09 -12.55 -13.15
CA THR A 17 4.70 -12.53 -13.67
C THR A 17 4.08 -11.13 -13.64
N TRP A 18 4.70 -10.17 -12.96
CA TRP A 18 4.19 -8.82 -12.88
C TRP A 18 4.22 -8.14 -14.24
N ALA A 19 3.15 -7.43 -14.57
CA ALA A 19 3.02 -6.74 -15.85
C ALA A 19 3.83 -5.44 -15.87
N LYS A 20 4.43 -5.08 -17.01
CA LYS A 20 5.04 -3.76 -17.18
C LYS A 20 3.97 -2.69 -16.97
N TYR A 21 4.26 -1.72 -16.12
CA TYR A 21 3.26 -0.73 -15.73
C TYR A 21 2.85 0.17 -16.91
N THR A 22 1.56 0.42 -17.03
CA THR A 22 0.97 1.47 -17.86
C THR A 22 -0.14 2.14 -17.06
N SER A 23 -0.42 3.42 -17.30
CA SER A 23 -1.39 4.21 -16.52
C SER A 23 -2.81 3.63 -16.51
N GLY A 24 -3.17 2.85 -17.54
CA GLY A 24 -4.47 2.18 -17.63
C GLY A 24 -4.65 0.97 -16.70
N LEU A 25 -3.59 0.37 -16.17
CA LEU A 25 -3.73 -0.86 -15.36
C LEU A 25 -4.57 -0.66 -14.10
N CYS A 26 -4.60 0.54 -13.52
CA CYS A 26 -5.33 0.78 -12.29
C CYS A 26 -6.85 0.86 -12.49
N SER A 27 -7.37 1.02 -13.72
CA SER A 27 -8.81 1.27 -13.94
C SER A 27 -9.71 0.07 -13.68
N ASP A 28 -9.22 -1.15 -13.88
CA ASP A 28 -9.95 -2.39 -13.69
C ASP A 28 -9.18 -3.39 -12.80
N CYS A 29 -8.18 -2.93 -12.06
CA CYS A 29 -7.40 -3.73 -11.14
C CYS A 29 -8.17 -4.03 -9.84
N ASN A 30 -7.92 -5.18 -9.24
CA ASN A 30 -8.43 -5.58 -7.93
C ASN A 30 -7.67 -4.94 -6.74
N ALA A 31 -6.98 -3.81 -6.97
CA ALA A 31 -6.13 -3.13 -6.00
C ALA A 31 -5.07 -4.04 -5.33
N THR A 32 -4.41 -4.89 -6.10
CA THR A 32 -3.42 -5.86 -5.59
C THR A 32 -2.24 -5.18 -4.87
N CYS A 33 -1.88 -3.94 -5.26
CA CYS A 33 -0.87 -3.19 -4.51
C CYS A 33 -1.30 -2.89 -3.07
N CYS A 34 -2.60 -2.76 -2.80
CA CYS A 34 -3.15 -2.58 -1.46
C CYS A 34 -3.24 -3.90 -0.67
N THR A 35 -2.86 -5.05 -1.22
CA THR A 35 -2.76 -6.31 -0.46
C THR A 35 -1.33 -6.63 -0.03
N MET A 36 -0.37 -5.85 -0.53
CA MET A 36 1.05 -5.97 -0.14
C MET A 36 1.33 -5.23 1.17
N PRO A 37 2.34 -5.66 1.93
CA PRO A 37 2.83 -4.87 3.06
C PRO A 37 3.26 -3.47 2.60
N ALA A 38 2.75 -2.44 3.27
CA ALA A 38 3.09 -1.05 3.00
C ALA A 38 3.96 -0.52 4.13
N GLU A 39 5.25 -0.37 3.85
CA GLU A 39 6.20 0.26 4.76
C GLU A 39 6.06 1.78 4.68
N VAL A 40 6.00 2.44 5.83
CA VAL A 40 5.79 3.88 5.96
C VAL A 40 6.70 4.47 7.04
N ARG A 41 7.00 5.76 6.91
CA ARG A 41 7.77 6.53 7.90
C ARG A 41 6.87 7.48 8.68
N ILE A 42 7.42 8.15 9.70
CA ILE A 42 6.66 9.10 10.53
C ILE A 42 5.97 10.20 9.70
N GLY A 43 6.65 10.75 8.69
CA GLY A 43 6.07 11.75 7.80
C GLY A 43 4.87 11.24 6.99
N ASP A 44 4.85 9.94 6.65
CA ASP A 44 3.68 9.33 6.01
C ASP A 44 2.51 9.20 6.99
N LEU A 45 2.78 8.82 8.24
CA LEU A 45 1.76 8.72 9.29
C LEU A 45 1.13 10.09 9.61
N ILE A 46 1.95 11.14 9.62
CA ILE A 46 1.50 12.53 9.73
C ILE A 46 0.64 12.92 8.52
N ARG A 47 1.09 12.60 7.31
CA ARG A 47 0.32 12.85 6.08
C ARG A 47 -1.03 12.14 6.08
N LEU A 48 -1.06 10.91 6.59
CA LEU A 48 -2.28 10.13 6.79
C LEU A 48 -3.20 10.75 7.85
N GLY A 49 -2.67 11.59 8.74
CA GLY A 49 -3.40 12.28 9.81
C GLY A 49 -3.64 11.40 11.04
N VAL A 50 -2.83 10.34 11.22
CA VAL A 50 -2.92 9.43 12.38
C VAL A 50 -1.85 9.71 13.44
N VAL A 51 -0.92 10.60 13.10
CA VAL A 51 0.11 11.13 13.99
C VAL A 51 0.14 12.65 13.78
N ASP A 52 0.25 13.40 14.85
CA ASP A 52 0.40 14.84 14.81
C ASP A 52 1.86 15.25 14.48
N GLU A 53 2.06 16.43 13.91
CA GLU A 53 3.39 16.98 13.66
C GLU A 53 4.21 17.12 14.96
N PHE A 54 3.57 17.50 16.07
CA PHE A 54 4.21 17.63 17.39
C PHE A 54 4.67 16.29 17.97
N GLU A 55 4.02 15.17 17.58
CA GLU A 55 4.44 13.83 18.00
C GLU A 55 5.74 13.37 17.30
N ARG A 56 6.25 14.09 16.30
CA ARG A 56 7.45 13.67 15.53
C ARG A 56 8.68 13.42 16.42
N ASP A 57 8.84 14.23 17.45
CA ASP A 57 9.99 14.16 18.36
C ASP A 57 9.76 13.16 19.51
N GLU A 58 8.56 12.57 19.61
CA GLU A 58 8.31 11.50 20.56
C GLU A 58 9.09 10.22 20.19
N PRO A 59 9.43 9.39 21.19
CA PRO A 59 9.99 8.07 20.91
C PRO A 59 9.06 7.27 20.00
N ALA A 60 9.52 6.95 18.79
CA ALA A 60 8.71 6.23 17.77
C ALA A 60 8.12 4.90 18.27
N LYS A 61 8.72 4.28 19.28
CA LYS A 61 8.20 3.09 19.97
C LYS A 61 6.86 3.34 20.68
N ASN A 62 6.65 4.52 21.24
CA ASN A 62 5.40 4.90 21.92
C ASN A 62 4.28 5.10 20.88
N ILE A 63 4.58 5.84 19.81
CA ILE A 63 3.69 6.01 18.66
C ILE A 63 3.31 4.63 18.08
N ALA A 64 4.29 3.75 17.87
CA ALA A 64 4.03 2.39 17.38
C ALA A 64 3.06 1.62 18.28
N LYS A 65 3.27 1.63 19.61
CA LYS A 65 2.37 0.96 20.56
C LYS A 65 0.93 1.49 20.46
N ARG A 66 0.76 2.81 20.37
CA ARG A 66 -0.55 3.46 20.20
C ARG A 66 -1.22 3.01 18.90
N LEU A 67 -0.52 3.16 17.78
CA LEU A 67 -1.06 2.82 16.45
C LEU A 67 -1.33 1.32 16.28
N THR A 68 -0.57 0.43 16.93
CA THR A 68 -0.88 -1.01 16.95
C THR A 68 -2.18 -1.27 17.70
N LYS A 69 -2.41 -0.61 18.85
CA LYS A 69 -3.67 -0.74 19.61
C LYS A 69 -4.87 -0.21 18.83
N GLU A 70 -4.68 0.83 18.03
CA GLU A 70 -5.70 1.38 17.12
C GLU A 70 -5.91 0.51 15.86
N GLY A 71 -5.08 -0.52 15.64
CA GLY A 71 -5.18 -1.40 14.47
C GLY A 71 -4.72 -0.74 13.16
N LEU A 72 -3.85 0.28 13.25
CA LEU A 72 -3.35 1.03 12.08
C LEU A 72 -2.01 0.49 11.56
N ILE A 73 -1.22 -0.17 12.39
CA ILE A 73 0.04 -0.82 12.02
C ILE A 73 0.14 -2.24 12.54
N ASP A 74 0.76 -3.13 11.77
CA ASP A 74 1.06 -4.52 12.17
C ASP A 74 2.45 -4.65 12.79
N ARG A 75 3.41 -3.82 12.35
CA ARG A 75 4.82 -3.96 12.72
C ARG A 75 5.50 -2.61 12.84
N PHE A 76 6.49 -2.53 13.73
CA PHE A 76 7.45 -1.43 13.82
C PHE A 76 8.87 -1.98 13.94
N ASN A 77 9.79 -1.44 13.14
CA ASN A 77 11.22 -1.72 13.22
C ASN A 77 11.93 -0.56 13.91
N GLN A 78 12.35 -0.78 15.16
CA GLN A 78 12.99 0.25 15.98
C GLN A 78 14.33 0.75 15.40
N LYS A 79 15.09 -0.11 14.71
CA LYS A 79 16.40 0.27 14.16
C LYS A 79 16.26 1.20 12.95
N SER A 80 15.28 0.96 12.08
CA SER A 80 15.08 1.75 10.86
C SER A 80 14.02 2.86 10.98
N GLY A 81 13.24 2.86 12.06
CA GLY A 81 12.12 3.76 12.25
C GLY A 81 10.97 3.53 11.27
N ILE A 82 10.86 2.31 10.71
CA ILE A 82 9.86 1.95 9.70
C ILE A 82 8.67 1.29 10.38
N PHE A 83 7.47 1.72 9.99
CA PHE A 83 6.19 1.14 10.38
C PHE A 83 5.63 0.35 9.19
N THR A 84 4.85 -0.70 9.46
CA THR A 84 4.11 -1.43 8.43
C THR A 84 2.63 -1.25 8.69
N LEU A 85 1.90 -0.67 7.74
CA LEU A 85 0.45 -0.47 7.87
C LEU A 85 -0.27 -1.80 8.08
N ALA A 86 -1.33 -1.75 8.89
CA ALA A 86 -2.12 -2.92 9.20
C ALA A 86 -2.86 -3.46 7.98
N ARG A 87 -3.07 -4.77 7.98
CA ARG A 87 -3.92 -5.45 7.00
C ARG A 87 -5.05 -6.20 7.69
N SER A 88 -6.19 -6.25 7.04
CA SER A 88 -7.31 -7.08 7.46
C SER A 88 -6.97 -8.57 7.38
N SER A 89 -7.82 -9.43 7.93
CA SER A 89 -7.69 -10.88 7.81
C SER A 89 -7.69 -11.41 6.36
N ARG A 90 -8.20 -10.61 5.40
CA ARG A 90 -8.16 -10.92 3.96
C ARG A 90 -6.87 -10.46 3.29
N GLY A 91 -5.95 -9.86 4.04
CA GLY A 91 -4.70 -9.30 3.54
C GLY A 91 -4.83 -7.94 2.88
N ASP A 92 -6.00 -7.28 2.96
CA ASP A 92 -6.19 -5.92 2.43
C ASP A 92 -5.66 -4.86 3.40
N CYS A 93 -4.99 -3.84 2.90
CA CYS A 93 -4.59 -2.64 3.65
C CYS A 93 -5.79 -2.04 4.39
N VAL A 94 -5.57 -1.57 5.62
CA VAL A 94 -6.59 -0.92 6.47
C VAL A 94 -7.34 0.24 5.79
N TYR A 95 -6.74 0.89 4.79
CA TYR A 95 -7.36 1.99 4.04
C TYR A 95 -7.98 1.58 2.70
N LEU A 96 -8.17 0.29 2.44
CA LEU A 96 -8.82 -0.18 1.22
C LEU A 96 -10.31 -0.37 1.45
N ASP A 97 -11.15 0.32 0.66
CA ASP A 97 -12.59 0.12 0.73
C ASP A 97 -12.94 -1.29 0.18
N PRO A 98 -13.63 -2.13 0.97
CA PRO A 98 -13.83 -3.54 0.64
C PRO A 98 -14.79 -3.75 -0.56
N LYS A 99 -15.63 -2.77 -0.90
CA LYS A 99 -16.61 -2.88 -1.99
C LYS A 99 -16.07 -2.32 -3.30
N THR A 100 -15.61 -1.07 -3.25
CA THR A 100 -15.12 -0.34 -4.43
C THR A 100 -13.74 -0.83 -4.85
N ARG A 101 -12.93 -1.33 -3.90
CA ARG A 101 -11.49 -1.61 -4.07
C ARG A 101 -10.68 -0.33 -4.33
N LEU A 102 -11.15 0.81 -3.84
CA LEU A 102 -10.43 2.08 -3.93
C LEU A 102 -9.84 2.45 -2.57
N CYS A 103 -8.68 3.10 -2.59
CA CYS A 103 -8.05 3.59 -1.37
C CYS A 103 -8.84 4.77 -0.80
N THR A 104 -9.28 4.67 0.46
CA THR A 104 -10.08 5.70 1.15
C THR A 104 -9.27 6.96 1.46
N VAL A 105 -7.93 6.86 1.46
CA VAL A 105 -7.00 7.97 1.73
C VAL A 105 -6.19 8.37 0.48
N TYR A 106 -6.78 8.24 -0.72
CA TYR A 106 -6.06 8.35 -2.00
C TYR A 106 -5.15 9.59 -2.12
N ALA A 107 -5.61 10.76 -1.66
CA ALA A 107 -4.84 12.01 -1.68
C ALA A 107 -3.70 12.03 -0.65
N LYS A 108 -3.91 11.40 0.50
CA LYS A 108 -3.00 11.34 1.65
C LYS A 108 -2.07 10.12 1.63
N ARG A 109 -2.08 9.33 0.55
CA ARG A 109 -1.31 8.09 0.46
C ARG A 109 0.16 8.28 0.87
N PRO A 110 0.75 7.28 1.55
CA PRO A 110 2.16 7.29 1.88
C PRO A 110 3.00 7.23 0.60
N ASP A 111 4.27 7.60 0.69
CA ASP A 111 5.15 7.68 -0.47
C ASP A 111 5.35 6.30 -1.13
N THR A 112 5.38 5.23 -0.36
CA THR A 112 5.38 3.84 -0.86
C THR A 112 4.22 3.56 -1.81
N CYS A 113 3.01 4.04 -1.50
CA CYS A 113 1.82 3.83 -2.33
C CYS A 113 1.70 4.86 -3.46
N ARG A 114 2.12 6.11 -3.23
CA ARG A 114 2.08 7.19 -4.23
C ARG A 114 3.06 6.91 -5.37
N ASN A 115 4.25 6.39 -5.03
CA ASN A 115 5.32 6.17 -5.98
C ASN A 115 5.30 4.75 -6.58
N HIS A 116 4.41 3.86 -6.14
CA HIS A 116 4.28 2.55 -6.77
C HIS A 116 3.75 2.69 -8.21
N PRO A 117 4.34 2.01 -9.21
CA PRO A 117 5.36 0.96 -9.10
C PRO A 117 6.81 1.39 -9.37
N GLN A 118 7.13 2.69 -9.35
CA GLN A 118 8.54 3.13 -9.40
C GLN A 118 9.33 2.62 -8.19
N VAL A 119 8.63 2.44 -7.06
CA VAL A 119 9.14 1.77 -5.87
C VAL A 119 8.40 0.45 -5.61
N GLY A 120 9.09 -0.50 -5.00
CA GLY A 120 8.54 -1.80 -4.61
C GLY A 120 9.44 -2.98 -4.99
N PRO A 121 8.92 -4.22 -4.89
CA PRO A 121 9.69 -5.44 -5.14
C PRO A 121 10.24 -5.57 -6.57
N ARG A 122 9.52 -5.02 -7.56
CA ARG A 122 9.94 -4.98 -8.97
C ARG A 122 9.67 -3.60 -9.57
N PRO A 123 10.62 -2.66 -9.48
CA PRO A 123 10.46 -1.30 -10.01
C PRO A 123 10.03 -1.27 -11.49
N GLY A 124 9.02 -0.47 -11.82
CA GLY A 124 8.45 -0.34 -13.16
C GLY A 124 7.43 -1.43 -13.54
N TYR A 125 7.17 -2.40 -12.67
CA TYR A 125 6.22 -3.49 -12.89
C TYR A 125 5.14 -3.52 -11.80
N CYS A 126 3.93 -3.91 -12.17
CA CYS A 126 2.77 -3.94 -11.30
C CYS A 126 2.27 -5.38 -11.13
N ALA A 127 1.94 -5.74 -9.89
CA ALA A 127 1.24 -6.98 -9.54
C ALA A 127 -0.23 -6.95 -9.97
N TYR A 128 -0.52 -6.49 -11.19
CA TYR A 128 -1.88 -6.31 -11.69
C TYR A 128 -2.67 -7.63 -11.63
N ARG A 129 -3.89 -7.54 -11.11
CA ARG A 129 -4.90 -8.60 -11.23
C ARG A 129 -6.22 -7.95 -11.59
N LYS A 130 -6.90 -8.49 -12.60
CA LYS A 130 -8.18 -7.95 -13.02
C LYS A 130 -9.23 -8.13 -11.92
N LYS A 131 -10.05 -7.11 -11.67
CA LYS A 131 -11.21 -7.19 -10.80
C LYS A 131 -12.21 -8.16 -11.42
N ARG A 132 -12.55 -9.21 -10.69
CA ARG A 132 -13.61 -10.15 -11.09
C ARG A 132 -14.96 -9.51 -10.75
N PRO A 133 -15.97 -9.62 -11.63
CA PRO A 133 -17.33 -9.17 -11.34
C PRO A 133 -17.95 -9.93 -10.17
#